data_AF-A0A934HFZ6-F1
#
_entry.id   AF-A0A934HFZ6-F1
#
_cell.length_a   1.000
_cell.length_b   1.000
_cell.length_c   1.000
_cell.angle_alpha   90.00
_cell.angle_beta   90.00
_cell.angle_gamma   90.00
#
_symmetry.space_group_name_H-M   'P 1'
#
loop_
_entity.id
_entity.type
_entity.pdbx_description
1 polymer ?
#
loop_
_entity_poly.entity_id
_entity_poly.type
_entity_poly.pdbx_seq_one_letter_code
_entity_poly.pdbx_strand_id
1 'polypeptide(L)'
;MFGTGYEVEIPATEGGHGGADPVLLEQLFSLTPPPDPFHRAASHIDGAASILTGIAANRSLETRQLVQIDDLFPLPQKHAAPEVQRV
;
A
#
# COMPACT_ATOMS: atom_id res chain seq x y z
N MET A 1 11.78 -23.78 3.85
CA MET A 1 10.53 -24.54 3.64
C MET A 1 9.44 -23.74 4.34
N PHE A 2 8.33 -23.42 3.68
CA PHE A 2 7.21 -22.70 4.31
C PHE A 2 6.48 -23.63 5.30
N GLY A 3 5.87 -23.06 6.35
CA GLY A 3 5.07 -23.83 7.31
C GLY A 3 3.77 -24.37 6.72
N THR A 4 3.05 -25.19 7.48
CA THR A 4 1.68 -25.60 7.14
C THR A 4 0.75 -24.39 7.17
N GLY A 5 -0.14 -24.30 6.17
CA GLY A 5 -1.20 -23.29 6.16
C GLY A 5 -2.11 -23.43 7.37
N TYR A 6 -2.68 -22.31 7.82
CA TYR A 6 -3.57 -22.22 8.96
C TYR A 6 -4.67 -21.22 8.67
N GLU A 7 -5.78 -21.33 9.39
CA GLU A 7 -6.87 -20.36 9.35
C GLU A 7 -6.61 -19.26 10.38
N VAL A 8 -6.84 -18.02 9.98
CA VAL A 8 -6.79 -16.84 10.84
C VAL A 8 -8.19 -16.27 10.90
N GLU A 9 -8.71 -16.10 12.11
CA GLU A 9 -9.95 -15.37 12.31
C GLU A 9 -9.70 -13.89 12.06
N ILE A 10 -10.41 -13.31 11.09
CA ILE A 10 -10.33 -11.89 10.78
C ILE A 10 -11.54 -11.21 11.42
N PRO A 11 -11.35 -10.20 12.29
CA PRO A 11 -12.46 -9.47 12.88
C PRO A 11 -13.39 -8.88 11.82
N ALA A 12 -14.70 -9.05 12.01
CA ALA A 12 -15.68 -8.42 11.13
C ALA A 12 -15.62 -6.89 11.28
N THR A 13 -15.58 -6.20 10.14
CA THR A 13 -15.55 -4.74 10.05
C THR A 13 -16.76 -4.24 9.26
N GLU A 14 -17.30 -3.10 9.67
CA GLU A 14 -18.44 -2.45 8.99
C GLU A 14 -17.97 -1.35 8.04
N GLY A 15 -18.77 -1.06 7.01
CA GLY A 15 -18.52 0.01 6.04
C GLY A 15 -18.11 -0.48 4.65
N GLY A 16 -17.83 0.47 3.75
CA GLY A 16 -17.45 0.19 2.37
C GLY A 16 -16.08 -0.50 2.25
N HIS A 17 -15.87 -1.19 1.13
CA HIS A 17 -14.64 -1.93 0.81
C HIS A 17 -14.22 -2.94 1.89
N GLY A 18 -15.18 -3.64 2.50
CA GLY A 18 -14.91 -4.58 3.59
C GLY A 18 -14.52 -3.88 4.90
N GLY A 19 -15.00 -2.65 5.10
CA GLY A 19 -14.72 -1.84 6.28
C GLY A 19 -13.39 -1.07 6.25
N ALA A 20 -12.73 -0.98 5.09
CA ALA A 20 -11.54 -0.15 4.92
C ALA A 20 -11.87 1.35 4.86
N ASP A 21 -13.04 1.73 4.34
CA ASP A 21 -13.40 3.14 4.14
C ASP A 21 -13.41 3.95 5.46
N PRO A 22 -14.05 3.49 6.55
CA PRO A 22 -14.02 4.22 7.81
C PRO A 22 -12.59 4.42 8.34
N VAL A 23 -11.74 3.40 8.27
CA VAL A 23 -10.35 3.45 8.73
C VAL A 23 -9.54 4.45 7.90
N LEU A 24 -9.69 4.42 6.56
CA LEU A 24 -9.00 5.34 5.66
C LEU A 24 -9.42 6.80 5.92
N LEU A 25 -10.74 7.05 6.00
CA LEU A 25 -11.27 8.39 6.18
C LEU A 25 -10.88 8.96 7.55
N GLU A 26 -10.90 8.16 8.61
CA GLU A 26 -10.47 8.58 9.93
C GLU A 26 -8.98 8.97 9.95
N GLN A 27 -8.11 8.17 9.32
CA GLN A 27 -6.68 8.48 9.17
C GLN A 27 -6.44 9.77 8.38
N LEU A 28 -7.27 10.09 7.39
CA LEU A 28 -7.10 11.26 6.52
C LEU A 28 -7.67 12.55 7.13
N PHE A 29 -8.80 12.48 7.83
CA PHE A 29 -9.59 13.66 8.18
C PHE A 29 -9.67 13.95 9.69
N SER A 30 -9.28 13.01 10.55
CA SER A 30 -9.25 13.26 12.00
C SER A 30 -8.13 14.25 12.36
N LEU A 31 -8.42 15.18 13.28
CA LEU A 31 -7.39 16.03 13.90
C LEU A 31 -6.45 15.23 14.81
N THR A 32 -6.90 14.05 15.26
CA THR A 32 -6.18 13.13 16.14
C THR A 32 -6.37 11.70 15.60
N PRO A 33 -5.71 11.33 14.49
CA PRO A 33 -5.87 10.00 13.90
C PRO A 33 -5.37 8.93 14.88
N PRO A 34 -6.03 7.76 14.94
CA PRO A 34 -5.59 6.68 15.82
C PRO A 34 -4.24 6.12 15.36
N PRO A 35 -3.51 5.39 16.22
CA PRO A 35 -2.29 4.70 15.81
C PRO A 35 -2.55 3.75 14.63
N ASP A 36 -1.56 3.64 13.74
CA ASP A 36 -1.57 2.74 12.58
C ASP A 36 -0.56 1.59 12.79
N PRO A 37 -0.88 0.59 13.63
CA PRO A 37 0.04 -0.50 13.99
C PRO A 37 0.35 -1.46 12.83
N PHE A 38 -0.42 -1.36 11.75
CA PHE A 38 -0.27 -2.18 10.55
C PHE A 38 0.34 -1.40 9.38
N HIS A 39 0.69 -0.13 9.58
CA HIS A 39 1.30 0.74 8.57
C HIS A 39 0.52 0.77 7.25
N ARG A 40 -0.81 0.90 7.36
CA ARG A 40 -1.76 0.97 6.24
C ARG A 40 -1.73 2.33 5.54
N ALA A 41 -1.40 3.40 6.27
CA ALA A 41 -1.37 4.75 5.71
C ALA A 41 -0.25 4.88 4.66
N ALA A 42 -0.66 5.14 3.42
CA ALA A 42 0.25 5.37 2.31
C ALA A 42 0.83 6.79 2.36
N SER A 43 2.14 6.91 2.12
CA SER A 43 2.77 8.20 1.89
C SER A 43 2.55 8.69 0.45
N HIS A 44 2.89 9.94 0.17
CA HIS A 44 2.92 10.46 -1.21
C HIS A 44 3.91 9.68 -2.12
N ILE A 45 4.98 9.12 -1.55
CA ILE A 45 5.94 8.29 -2.29
C ILE A 45 5.29 6.96 -2.72
N ASP A 46 4.49 6.35 -1.83
CA ASP A 46 3.73 5.14 -2.14
C ASP A 46 2.69 5.38 -3.23
N GLY A 47 2.02 6.54 -3.18
CA GLY A 47 1.10 6.97 -4.24
C GLY A 47 1.80 7.15 -5.59
N ALA A 48 2.98 7.80 -5.60
CA ALA A 48 3.78 7.97 -6.80
C ALA A 48 4.28 6.63 -7.36
N ALA A 49 4.72 5.71 -6.51
CA ALA A 49 5.12 4.35 -6.91
C ALA A 49 3.94 3.57 -7.53
N SER A 50 2.76 3.66 -6.92
CA SER A 50 1.55 3.00 -7.40
C SER A 50 1.19 3.43 -8.83
N ILE A 51 1.13 4.75 -9.07
CA ILE A 51 0.78 5.25 -10.41
C ILE A 51 1.87 4.97 -11.44
N LEU A 52 3.15 5.08 -11.07
CA LEU A 52 4.27 4.78 -11.97
C LEU A 52 4.30 3.32 -12.40
N THR A 53 3.87 2.40 -11.53
CA THR A 53 3.71 0.97 -11.89
C THR A 53 2.77 0.81 -13.09
N GLY A 54 1.61 1.49 -13.07
CA GLY A 54 0.65 1.46 -14.17
C GLY A 54 1.19 2.12 -15.45
N ILE A 55 1.89 3.25 -15.31
CA ILE A 55 2.50 3.97 -16.44
C ILE A 55 3.58 3.10 -17.11
N ALA A 56 4.46 2.47 -16.33
CA ALA A 56 5.49 1.57 -16.82
C ALA A 56 4.90 0.34 -17.52
N ALA A 57 3.84 -0.25 -16.94
CA ALA A 57 3.13 -1.36 -17.55
C ALA A 57 2.55 -0.99 -18.92
N ASN A 58 1.87 0.16 -19.02
CA ASN A 58 1.32 0.64 -20.29
C ASN A 58 2.42 0.86 -21.34
N ARG A 59 3.53 1.49 -20.97
CA ARG A 59 4.67 1.71 -21.87
C ARG A 59 5.35 0.40 -22.27
N SER A 60 5.43 -0.56 -21.36
CA SER A 60 5.96 -1.89 -21.63
C SER A 60 5.10 -2.64 -22.65
N LEU A 61 3.77 -2.60 -22.50
CA LEU A 61 2.83 -3.20 -23.45
C LEU A 61 2.94 -2.56 -24.84
N GLU A 62 3.05 -1.24 -24.91
CA GLU A 62 3.19 -0.49 -26.17
C GLU A 62 4.50 -0.82 -26.90
N THR A 63 5.62 -0.84 -26.16
CA THR A 63 6.97 -1.00 -26.73
C THR A 63 7.42 -2.46 -26.85
N ARG A 64 6.73 -3.38 -26.17
CA ARG A 64 7.15 -4.78 -25.97
C ARG A 64 8.54 -4.91 -25.33
N GLN A 65 8.89 -3.97 -24.47
CA GLN A 65 10.18 -3.94 -23.77
C GLN A 65 9.99 -3.89 -22.26
N LEU A 66 11.02 -4.32 -21.54
CA LEU A 66 11.14 -4.07 -20.10
C LEU A 66 11.29 -2.57 -19.86
N VAL A 67 10.51 -2.02 -18.93
CA VAL A 67 10.60 -0.61 -18.52
C VAL A 67 10.94 -0.57 -17.03
N GLN A 68 12.06 0.05 -16.68
CA GLN A 68 12.38 0.32 -15.28
C GLN A 68 11.65 1.59 -14.82
N ILE A 69 11.18 1.60 -13.57
CA ILE A 69 10.50 2.77 -13.00
C ILE A 69 11.44 3.98 -12.95
N ASP A 70 12.70 3.76 -12.59
CA ASP A 70 13.71 4.81 -12.48
C ASP A 70 14.02 5.50 -13.82
N ASP A 71 13.77 4.83 -14.95
CA ASP A 71 13.91 5.42 -16.29
C ASP A 71 12.78 6.40 -16.62
N LEU A 72 11.63 6.30 -15.92
CA LEU A 72 10.48 7.20 -16.09
C LEU A 72 10.56 8.37 -15.13
N PHE A 73 10.78 8.08 -13.84
CA PHE A 73 10.90 9.06 -12.78
C PHE A 73 11.60 8.45 -11.57
N PRO A 74 12.74 9.00 -11.12
CA PRO A 74 13.42 8.49 -9.95
C PRO A 74 12.62 8.82 -8.69
N LEU A 75 12.21 7.78 -7.96
CA LEU A 75 11.50 7.96 -6.69
C LEU A 75 12.48 8.23 -5.54
N PRO A 76 12.17 9.16 -4.62
CA PRO A 76 12.96 9.35 -3.42
C PRO A 76 12.91 8.10 -2.52
N GLN A 77 13.90 7.93 -1.65
CA GLN A 77 13.86 6.88 -0.64
C GLN A 77 12.64 7.07 0.28
N LYS A 78 11.84 6.02 0.40
CA LYS A 78 10.83 5.93 1.45
C LYS A 78 11.52 5.62 2.77
N HIS A 79 11.20 6.36 3.83
CA HIS A 79 11.62 6.00 5.17
C HIS A 79 11.00 4.66 5.58
N ALA A 80 11.78 3.79 6.21
CA ALA A 80 11.30 2.48 6.66
C ALA A 80 10.17 2.64 7.67
N ALA A 81 9.10 1.86 7.51
CA ALA A 81 8.09 1.73 8.54
C ALA A 81 8.66 0.92 9.72
N PRO A 82 8.25 1.21 10.97
CA PRO A 82 8.60 0.38 12.12
C PRO A 82 8.02 -1.04 12.02
N GLU A 83 8.35 -1.91 12.98
CA GLU A 83 7.85 -3.29 12.98
C GLU A 83 6.31 -3.35 13.08
N VAL A 84 5.69 -4.05 12.14
CA VAL A 84 4.24 -4.30 12.09
C VAL A 84 3.84 -5.26 13.20
N GLN A 85 2.74 -4.96 13.90
CA GLN A 85 2.16 -5.89 14.87
C GLN A 85 1.68 -7.16 14.15
N ARG A 86 2.23 -8.33 14.53
CA ARG A 86 1.83 -9.61 13.95
C ARG A 86 0.46 -10.02 14.49
N VAL A 87 -0.37 -10.59 13.61
CA VAL A 87 -1.64 -11.23 13.94
C VAL A 87 -1.37 -12.66 14.39
#